data_AF-A0A0C9NGA6-F1
#
_entry.id   AF-A0A0C9NGA6-F1
#
_cell.length_a   1.000
_cell.length_b   1.000
_cell.length_c   1.000
_cell.angle_alpha   90.00
_cell.angle_beta   90.00
_cell.angle_gamma   90.00
#
_symmetry.space_group_name_H-M   'P 1'
#
loop_
_entity.id
_entity.type
_entity.pdbx_description
1 polymer ?
#
loop_
_entity_poly.entity_id
_entity_poly.type
_entity_poly.pdbx_seq_one_letter_code
_entity_poly.pdbx_strand_id
1 'polypeptide(L)'
;MTLMREATDGGATAQGADSIEEGKRLVRVSTGGLSLADRLSEHLHRLTWRTPLHSLRLKGRHPLKLMAVPEDPILGDMERGHALLGGVLDWRGEERGVESIDFAHPDWSTGFADHLHSFAWLRDLSTVATRAQGAPIAEYLMGRWLDAFAETVDATAWRPDLWGRRILFWTAHAPLILSSTDLVYRSRVLNTLARGARHLDRGADKAPAGVARIAAWCGVVAAGLLLAGGDPRQAFGEAGLNRALDTGLFGDGGVIARSPSVQLDAVMLLTMMREVYDARGLVFPEHFQARLQKMISALLGVMHGDRALSSWQGSGPETPEKIAAVIEASGVRTRPLRQAGDWGYQRLAAAQAVLVMDAAPPPIARAIEGGCASTLAFEFSDGAQRIVVNCGGARATVAQVPASLAHGLRTTAAHSTLTLGDSNSTAIHADGTLGRGVAEVELSRQESDAASRIEASHDGYVRRYGFTHRRQLLLTGDGRELRGEDALLPQGRKRQAGSTSFALRFHLGDGVEAMVTAESGQAILRLDDGALWQFRCRGGVLAIEESLWIDGTGRPVATQQLVVIGETPAGGAHVSWAFKRAL
;
A
#
# COMPACT_ATOMS: atom_id res chain seq x y z
N MET A 1 -58.70 -31.84 -16.94
CA MET A 1 -58.90 -30.82 -15.88
C MET A 1 -57.58 -30.72 -15.13
N THR A 2 -57.07 -29.50 -14.92
CA THR A 2 -55.72 -29.16 -14.38
C THR A 2 -54.64 -29.07 -15.47
N LEU A 3 -54.50 -27.93 -16.16
CA LEU A 3 -53.73 -26.70 -15.83
C LEU A 3 -52.34 -26.69 -16.49
N MET A 4 -52.28 -26.16 -17.72
CA MET A 4 -51.08 -25.52 -18.27
C MET A 4 -50.91 -24.16 -17.60
N ARG A 5 -49.73 -23.90 -17.04
CA ARG A 5 -49.30 -22.55 -16.64
C ARG A 5 -48.07 -22.20 -17.47
N GLU A 6 -48.24 -21.19 -18.31
CA GLU A 6 -47.17 -20.39 -18.90
C GLU A 6 -46.31 -19.81 -17.77
N ALA A 7 -44.99 -20.01 -17.86
CA ALA A 7 -44.02 -19.30 -17.05
C ALA A 7 -43.43 -18.20 -17.93
N THR A 8 -43.75 -16.97 -17.54
CA THR A 8 -43.24 -15.70 -18.05
C THR A 8 -41.71 -15.66 -18.00
N ASP A 9 -41.12 -15.33 -19.14
CA ASP A 9 -39.71 -14.98 -19.30
C ASP A 9 -39.45 -13.62 -18.61
N GLY A 10 -38.79 -13.66 -17.47
CA GLY A 10 -38.40 -12.50 -16.68
C GLY A 10 -36.91 -12.27 -16.83
N GLY A 11 -36.55 -11.36 -17.74
CA GLY A 11 -35.18 -10.88 -17.90
C GLY A 11 -34.67 -10.24 -16.60
N ALA A 12 -33.70 -10.91 -15.97
CA ALA A 12 -32.90 -10.31 -14.91
C ALA A 12 -31.71 -9.60 -15.55
N THR A 13 -31.88 -8.30 -15.81
CA THR A 13 -30.77 -7.39 -16.07
C THR A 13 -29.81 -7.41 -14.88
N ALA A 14 -28.53 -7.67 -15.17
CA ALA A 14 -27.43 -7.49 -14.23
C ALA A 14 -27.24 -5.99 -13.91
N GLN A 15 -28.08 -5.45 -13.02
CA GLN A 15 -27.88 -4.18 -12.34
C GLN A 15 -27.70 -4.49 -10.85
N GLY A 16 -26.48 -4.38 -10.34
CA GLY A 16 -26.21 -4.61 -8.91
C GLY A 16 -24.74 -4.83 -8.59
N ALA A 17 -23.89 -3.84 -8.88
CA ALA A 17 -22.51 -3.73 -8.36
C ALA A 17 -21.90 -2.33 -8.59
N ASP A 18 -22.46 -1.56 -9.52
CA ASP A 18 -21.93 -0.25 -9.96
C ASP A 18 -22.82 0.94 -9.55
N SER A 19 -23.84 0.71 -8.71
CA SER A 19 -24.68 1.78 -8.18
C SER A 19 -23.94 2.49 -7.05
N ILE A 20 -23.67 3.77 -7.24
CA ILE A 20 -23.17 4.63 -6.17
C ILE A 20 -24.29 4.82 -5.15
N GLU A 21 -24.03 4.45 -3.91
CA GLU A 21 -24.98 4.68 -2.83
C GLU A 21 -24.91 6.16 -2.43
N GLU A 22 -25.95 6.91 -2.78
CA GLU A 22 -26.15 8.27 -2.31
C GLU A 22 -26.57 8.27 -0.84
N GLY A 23 -25.92 9.10 -0.02
CA GLY A 23 -26.28 9.21 1.38
C GLY A 23 -25.12 9.60 2.29
N LYS A 24 -25.44 9.76 3.58
CA LYS A 24 -24.47 10.06 4.63
C LYS A 24 -23.96 8.78 5.28
N ARG A 25 -22.64 8.62 5.35
CA ARG A 25 -21.94 7.53 6.04
C ARG A 25 -21.05 8.11 7.13
N LEU A 26 -21.02 7.44 8.28
CA LEU A 26 -20.08 7.72 9.36
C LEU A 26 -19.09 6.55 9.46
N VAL A 27 -17.81 6.83 9.28
CA VAL A 27 -16.73 5.86 9.44
C VAL A 27 -16.03 6.13 10.78
N ARG A 28 -15.96 5.11 11.64
CA ARG A 28 -15.34 5.18 12.97
C ARG A 28 -14.21 4.17 13.09
N VAL A 29 -13.15 4.57 13.77
CA VAL A 29 -12.08 3.65 14.18
C VAL A 29 -11.98 3.64 15.70
N SER A 30 -11.94 2.46 16.31
CA SER A 30 -11.67 2.32 17.74
C SER A 30 -10.21 2.69 18.03
N THR A 31 -9.97 3.80 18.73
CA THR A 31 -8.62 4.26 19.10
C THR A 31 -8.03 3.39 20.23
N GLY A 32 -7.54 2.20 19.89
CA GLY A 32 -6.70 1.39 20.76
C GLY A 32 -5.24 1.58 20.37
N GLY A 33 -4.48 2.35 21.15
CA GLY A 33 -3.01 2.36 21.05
C GLY A 33 -2.44 0.99 21.44
N LEU A 34 -1.21 0.68 21.02
CA LEU A 34 -0.53 -0.55 21.44
C LEU A 34 -0.39 -0.56 22.97
N SER A 35 -0.87 -1.62 23.62
CA SER A 35 -0.58 -1.83 25.04
C SER A 35 0.89 -2.23 25.21
N LEU A 36 1.53 -1.79 26.30
CA LEU A 36 2.86 -2.26 26.70
C LEU A 36 2.92 -3.80 26.78
N ALA A 37 1.80 -4.44 27.12
CA ALA A 37 1.68 -5.89 27.18
C ALA A 37 1.84 -6.57 25.82
N ASP A 38 1.35 -5.95 24.74
CA ASP A 38 1.45 -6.50 23.38
C ASP A 38 2.90 -6.47 22.87
N ARG A 39 3.62 -5.37 23.15
CA ARG A 39 5.05 -5.23 22.82
C ARG A 39 5.91 -6.24 23.59
N LEU A 40 5.60 -6.46 24.87
CA LEU A 40 6.27 -7.48 25.70
C LEU A 40 5.97 -8.90 25.23
N SER A 41 4.74 -9.18 24.79
CA SER A 41 4.35 -10.47 24.24
C SER A 41 5.11 -10.80 22.96
N GLU A 42 5.24 -9.85 22.02
CA GLU A 42 6.06 -10.04 20.82
C GLU A 42 7.51 -10.36 21.14
N HIS A 43 8.11 -9.64 22.10
CA HIS A 43 9.48 -9.87 22.51
C HIS A 43 9.67 -11.25 23.16
N LEU A 44 8.75 -11.66 24.05
CA LEU A 44 8.74 -13.00 24.64
C LEU A 44 8.58 -14.10 23.58
N HIS A 45 7.74 -13.87 22.57
CA HIS A 45 7.53 -14.83 21.49
C HIS A 45 8.80 -15.02 20.64
N ARG A 46 9.55 -13.96 20.34
CA ARG A 46 10.84 -14.06 19.63
C ARG A 46 11.87 -14.88 20.42
N LEU A 47 11.86 -14.77 21.76
CA LEU A 47 12.71 -15.57 22.64
C LEU A 47 12.31 -17.06 22.66
N THR A 48 11.02 -17.38 22.51
CA THR A 48 10.55 -18.78 22.52
C THR A 48 11.04 -19.59 21.30
N TRP A 49 11.34 -18.93 20.17
CA TRP A 49 11.82 -19.59 18.94
C TRP A 49 13.27 -20.08 19.05
N ARG A 50 14.04 -19.56 19.99
CA ARG A 50 15.44 -19.94 20.24
C ARG A 50 15.59 -21.17 21.17
N THR A 51 14.47 -21.80 21.57
CA THR A 51 14.50 -22.90 22.53
C THR A 51 14.80 -24.26 21.86
N PRO A 52 15.52 -25.18 22.55
CA PRO A 52 15.79 -26.53 22.03
C PRO A 52 14.52 -27.32 21.68
N LEU A 53 13.42 -27.06 22.40
CA LEU A 53 12.11 -27.66 22.14
C LEU A 53 11.52 -27.22 20.79
N HIS A 54 11.73 -25.97 20.39
CA HIS A 54 11.34 -25.49 19.06
C HIS A 54 12.18 -26.20 17.98
N SER A 55 13.50 -26.30 18.15
CA SER A 55 14.38 -27.01 17.21
C SER A 55 14.04 -28.50 17.05
N LEU A 56 13.65 -29.19 18.13
CA LEU A 56 13.18 -30.58 18.07
C LEU A 56 11.88 -30.73 17.28
N ARG A 57 10.96 -29.78 17.41
CA ARG A 57 9.69 -29.75 16.65
C ARG A 57 9.88 -29.45 15.17
N LEU A 58 11.02 -28.85 14.80
CA LEU A 58 11.47 -28.67 13.44
C LEU A 58 12.23 -29.89 12.88
N LYS A 59 12.19 -31.08 13.51
CA LYS A 59 12.63 -32.36 12.92
C LYS A 59 11.47 -33.16 12.30
N GLY A 60 11.68 -33.77 11.13
CA GLY A 60 10.61 -34.40 10.35
C GLY A 60 11.12 -35.00 9.04
N ARG A 61 10.20 -35.57 8.23
CA ARG A 61 10.56 -36.12 6.91
C ARG A 61 11.06 -35.01 5.98
N HIS A 62 12.05 -35.38 5.19
CA HIS A 62 12.78 -34.48 4.32
C HIS A 62 12.40 -34.75 2.85
N PRO A 63 11.95 -33.74 2.09
CA PRO A 63 11.60 -33.94 0.69
C PRO A 63 12.87 -34.14 -0.15
N LEU A 64 12.85 -35.13 -1.03
CA LEU A 64 13.95 -35.40 -1.97
C LEU A 64 13.87 -34.52 -3.23
N LYS A 65 12.68 -33.98 -3.52
CA LYS A 65 12.39 -33.10 -4.66
C LYS A 65 11.13 -32.27 -4.38
N LEU A 66 10.94 -31.20 -5.14
CA LEU A 66 9.67 -30.49 -5.24
C LEU A 66 8.69 -31.30 -6.09
N MET A 67 7.40 -31.19 -5.79
CA MET A 67 6.33 -31.85 -6.55
C MET A 67 6.06 -31.14 -7.88
N ALA A 68 6.25 -29.83 -7.91
CA ALA A 68 6.18 -28.97 -9.09
C ALA A 68 7.03 -27.72 -8.83
N VAL A 69 7.29 -26.95 -9.90
CA VAL A 69 7.96 -25.65 -9.85
C VAL A 69 6.98 -24.66 -10.47
N PRO A 70 6.37 -23.75 -9.68
CA PRO A 70 5.47 -22.74 -10.23
C PRO A 70 6.25 -21.68 -11.00
N GLU A 71 5.58 -21.00 -11.91
CA GLU A 71 6.11 -19.79 -12.54
C GLU A 71 5.90 -18.59 -11.60
N ASP A 72 6.80 -17.60 -11.69
CA ASP A 72 6.58 -16.27 -11.13
C ASP A 72 6.11 -15.37 -12.27
N PRO A 73 4.82 -15.00 -12.35
CA PRO A 73 4.27 -14.31 -13.51
C PRO A 73 4.60 -12.82 -13.51
N ILE A 74 5.31 -12.34 -12.48
CA ILE A 74 5.63 -10.94 -12.27
C ILE A 74 7.11 -10.74 -12.57
N LEU A 75 7.41 -9.80 -13.48
CA LEU A 75 8.78 -9.39 -13.75
C LEU A 75 9.38 -8.65 -12.54
N GLY A 76 10.65 -8.91 -12.30
CA GLY A 76 11.47 -8.19 -11.34
C GLY A 76 11.96 -6.86 -11.91
N ASP A 77 12.69 -6.15 -11.08
CA ASP A 77 13.34 -4.91 -11.45
C ASP A 77 14.64 -5.20 -12.20
N MET A 78 14.70 -4.72 -13.43
CA MET A 78 15.83 -4.97 -14.33
C MET A 78 17.10 -4.29 -13.83
N GLU A 79 17.03 -3.09 -13.23
CA GLU A 79 18.21 -2.38 -12.75
C GLU A 79 18.84 -3.15 -11.59
N ARG A 80 18.02 -3.57 -10.61
CA ARG A 80 18.50 -4.41 -9.49
C ARG A 80 19.02 -5.77 -9.98
N GLY A 81 18.38 -6.37 -10.98
CA GLY A 81 18.84 -7.61 -11.58
C GLY A 81 20.23 -7.49 -12.19
N HIS A 82 20.48 -6.42 -12.97
CA HIS A 82 21.79 -6.16 -13.57
C HIS A 82 22.85 -5.81 -12.52
N ALA A 83 22.50 -5.03 -11.49
CA ALA A 83 23.39 -4.77 -10.37
C ALA A 83 23.82 -6.08 -9.68
N LEU A 84 22.89 -7.01 -9.50
CA LEU A 84 23.16 -8.31 -8.89
C LEU A 84 24.04 -9.20 -9.77
N LEU A 85 23.88 -9.16 -11.09
CA LEU A 85 24.82 -9.78 -12.03
C LEU A 85 26.24 -9.19 -11.92
N GLY A 86 26.33 -7.89 -11.60
CA GLY A 86 27.58 -7.20 -11.29
C GLY A 86 28.13 -7.46 -9.87
N GLY A 87 27.49 -8.31 -9.07
CA GLY A 87 27.91 -8.63 -7.71
C GLY A 87 27.45 -7.65 -6.64
N VAL A 88 26.45 -6.81 -6.93
CA VAL A 88 25.90 -5.82 -5.99
C VAL A 88 24.42 -6.13 -5.73
N LEU A 89 24.05 -6.34 -4.47
CA LEU A 89 22.65 -6.37 -4.05
C LEU A 89 22.21 -4.93 -3.75
N ASP A 90 21.30 -4.38 -4.56
CA ASP A 90 20.66 -3.09 -4.31
C ASP A 90 19.25 -3.29 -3.74
N TRP A 91 18.84 -2.42 -2.83
CA TRP A 91 17.44 -2.20 -2.53
C TRP A 91 17.22 -0.74 -2.14
N ARG A 92 16.47 -0.01 -2.98
CA ARG A 92 16.11 1.40 -2.75
C ARG A 92 17.33 2.28 -2.48
N GLY A 93 18.40 2.10 -3.25
CA GLY A 93 19.64 2.86 -3.14
C GLY A 93 20.50 2.46 -1.95
N GLU A 94 20.12 1.44 -1.18
CA GLU A 94 21.03 0.78 -0.25
C GLU A 94 21.73 -0.38 -0.97
N GLU A 95 23.02 -0.22 -1.22
CA GLU A 95 23.84 -1.19 -1.95
C GLU A 95 24.79 -1.94 -1.03
N ARG A 96 24.98 -3.24 -1.29
CA ARG A 96 26.04 -4.06 -0.67
C ARG A 96 26.65 -5.00 -1.70
N GLY A 97 27.96 -5.17 -1.65
CA GLY A 97 28.62 -6.23 -2.41
C GLY A 97 28.13 -7.60 -1.92
N VAL A 98 27.82 -8.50 -2.83
CA VAL A 98 27.34 -9.86 -2.53
C VAL A 98 28.33 -10.61 -1.60
N GLU A 99 29.63 -10.40 -1.80
CA GLU A 99 30.67 -10.98 -0.96
C GLU A 99 30.78 -10.29 0.41
N SER A 100 30.42 -9.02 0.52
CA SER A 100 30.55 -8.23 1.75
C SER A 100 29.37 -8.38 2.73
N ILE A 101 28.29 -9.07 2.34
CA ILE A 101 27.13 -9.30 3.23
C ILE A 101 27.58 -10.10 4.46
N ASP A 102 27.54 -9.50 5.64
CA ASP A 102 27.80 -10.21 6.91
C ASP A 102 26.50 -10.47 7.68
N PHE A 103 26.03 -11.72 7.66
CA PHE A 103 24.85 -12.13 8.40
C PHE A 103 25.05 -12.17 9.92
N ALA A 104 26.28 -12.19 10.42
CA ALA A 104 26.58 -12.16 11.85
C ALA A 104 26.53 -10.73 12.43
N HIS A 105 26.93 -9.74 11.62
CA HIS A 105 26.97 -8.32 12.02
C HIS A 105 26.19 -7.46 11.01
N PRO A 106 24.84 -7.51 11.04
CA PRO A 106 24.02 -6.77 10.10
C PRO A 106 24.19 -5.26 10.28
N ASP A 107 24.53 -4.56 9.21
CA ASP A 107 24.73 -3.10 9.15
C ASP A 107 23.73 -2.39 8.23
N TRP A 108 22.59 -3.03 7.96
CA TRP A 108 21.62 -2.62 6.96
C TRP A 108 20.29 -2.15 7.53
N SER A 109 19.52 -1.42 6.71
CA SER A 109 18.17 -0.99 7.09
C SER A 109 17.19 -2.15 7.23
N THR A 110 16.08 -1.93 7.94
CA THR A 110 14.99 -2.91 8.07
C THR A 110 14.44 -3.34 6.71
N GLY A 111 14.33 -2.41 5.77
CA GLY A 111 13.77 -2.70 4.45
C GLY A 111 14.72 -3.51 3.56
N PHE A 112 16.02 -3.23 3.62
CA PHE A 112 17.03 -4.06 2.97
C PHE A 112 17.07 -5.45 3.58
N ALA A 113 16.99 -5.56 4.91
CA ALA A 113 16.87 -6.85 5.60
C ALA A 113 15.66 -7.65 5.10
N ASP A 114 14.49 -7.01 4.95
CA ASP A 114 13.28 -7.66 4.47
C ASP A 114 13.41 -8.10 3.00
N HIS A 115 14.06 -7.32 2.14
CA HIS A 115 14.32 -7.70 0.75
C HIS A 115 15.32 -8.88 0.65
N LEU A 116 16.44 -8.81 1.36
CA LEU A 116 17.46 -9.86 1.43
C LEU A 116 16.87 -11.15 1.99
N HIS A 117 16.22 -11.06 3.15
CA HIS A 117 15.66 -12.22 3.83
C HIS A 117 14.36 -12.71 3.22
N SER A 118 13.63 -11.99 2.37
CA SER A 118 12.51 -12.59 1.63
C SER A 118 12.95 -13.40 0.40
N PHE A 119 14.19 -13.20 -0.06
CA PHE A 119 14.69 -13.69 -1.35
C PHE A 119 13.95 -13.09 -2.56
N ALA A 120 13.32 -11.92 -2.39
CA ALA A 120 12.67 -11.21 -3.49
C ALA A 120 13.64 -10.86 -4.64
N TRP A 121 14.93 -10.69 -4.32
CA TRP A 121 16.01 -10.50 -5.31
C TRP A 121 16.15 -11.65 -6.31
N LEU A 122 15.64 -12.86 -6.02
CA LEU A 122 15.63 -13.96 -6.99
C LEU A 122 14.79 -13.60 -8.22
N ARG A 123 13.68 -12.86 -8.03
CA ARG A 123 12.85 -12.38 -9.13
C ARG A 123 13.62 -11.40 -10.00
N ASP A 124 14.28 -10.42 -9.38
CA ASP A 124 15.09 -9.41 -10.07
C ASP A 124 16.20 -10.09 -10.90
N LEU A 125 16.90 -11.07 -10.32
CA LEU A 125 17.92 -11.87 -11.01
C LEU A 125 17.34 -12.69 -12.18
N SER A 126 16.23 -13.40 -11.95
CA SER A 126 15.58 -14.25 -12.96
C SER A 126 15.10 -13.48 -14.18
N THR A 127 14.81 -12.18 -14.01
CA THR A 127 14.28 -11.31 -15.07
C THR A 127 15.35 -10.98 -16.11
N VAL A 128 16.62 -10.89 -15.71
CA VAL A 128 17.72 -10.44 -16.58
C VAL A 128 18.74 -11.53 -16.90
N ALA A 129 18.78 -12.60 -16.10
CA ALA A 129 19.81 -13.62 -16.19
C ALA A 129 19.29 -14.92 -16.82
N THR A 130 20.08 -15.50 -17.72
CA THR A 130 19.91 -16.93 -18.04
C THR A 130 20.28 -17.77 -16.81
N ARG A 131 19.78 -19.01 -16.75
CA ARG A 131 20.12 -19.95 -15.68
C ARG A 131 21.64 -20.10 -15.46
N ALA A 132 22.42 -20.14 -16.55
CA ALA A 132 23.87 -20.29 -16.48
C ALA A 132 24.57 -19.08 -15.83
N GLN A 133 24.00 -17.88 -15.98
CA GLN A 133 24.53 -16.64 -15.38
C GLN A 133 24.02 -16.45 -13.95
N GLY A 134 22.73 -16.69 -13.70
CA GLY A 134 22.10 -16.40 -12.42
C GLY A 134 22.35 -17.45 -11.34
N ALA A 135 22.43 -18.74 -11.71
CA ALA A 135 22.56 -19.81 -10.71
C ALA A 135 23.81 -19.68 -9.82
N PRO A 136 25.02 -19.37 -10.33
CA PRO A 136 26.19 -19.18 -9.48
C PRO A 136 26.01 -18.11 -8.39
N ILE A 137 25.38 -16.98 -8.72
CA ILE A 137 25.14 -15.87 -7.78
C ILE A 137 24.07 -16.27 -6.76
N ALA A 138 22.96 -16.85 -7.25
CA ALA A 138 21.86 -17.28 -6.40
C ALA A 138 22.29 -18.37 -5.42
N GLU A 139 23.05 -19.36 -5.90
CA GLU A 139 23.55 -20.47 -5.08
C GLU A 139 24.59 -20.00 -4.05
N TYR A 140 25.44 -19.03 -4.41
CA TYR A 140 26.38 -18.39 -3.48
C TYR A 140 25.66 -17.69 -2.33
N LEU A 141 24.74 -16.77 -2.62
CA LEU A 141 23.96 -16.05 -1.61
C LEU A 141 23.12 -17.01 -0.75
N MET A 142 22.48 -17.99 -1.39
CA MET A 142 21.72 -19.04 -0.71
C MET A 142 22.61 -19.84 0.24
N GLY A 143 23.80 -20.28 -0.22
CA GLY A 143 24.74 -21.05 0.59
C GLY A 143 25.13 -20.31 1.87
N ARG A 144 25.49 -19.03 1.75
CA ARG A 144 25.81 -18.17 2.90
C ARG A 144 24.63 -18.00 3.85
N TRP A 145 23.43 -17.79 3.31
CA TRP A 145 22.23 -17.69 4.13
C TRP A 145 21.92 -19.00 4.87
N LEU A 146 22.11 -20.15 4.20
CA LEU A 146 21.95 -21.47 4.82
C LEU A 146 22.97 -21.70 5.93
N ASP A 147 24.23 -21.30 5.74
CA ASP A 147 25.27 -21.42 6.77
C ASP A 147 24.91 -20.61 8.03
N ALA A 148 24.34 -19.41 7.85
CA ALA A 148 23.93 -18.56 8.95
C ALA A 148 22.62 -19.02 9.63
N PHE A 149 21.61 -19.46 8.87
CA PHE A 149 20.23 -19.55 9.36
C PHE A 149 19.51 -20.88 9.10
N ALA A 150 20.10 -21.83 8.35
CA ALA A 150 19.43 -23.11 8.11
C ALA A 150 19.18 -23.84 9.44
N GLU A 151 20.18 -23.85 10.32
CA GLU A 151 20.11 -24.53 11.62
C GLU A 151 19.75 -23.60 12.79
N THR A 152 20.06 -22.31 12.66
CA THR A 152 19.87 -21.30 13.68
C THR A 152 18.59 -20.49 13.44
N VAL A 153 17.68 -20.50 14.42
CA VAL A 153 16.45 -19.71 14.36
C VAL A 153 16.73 -18.29 14.84
N ASP A 154 16.90 -17.38 13.87
CA ASP A 154 17.07 -15.94 14.08
C ASP A 154 15.73 -15.18 14.10
N ALA A 155 15.64 -14.08 14.84
CA ALA A 155 14.40 -13.32 15.02
C ALA A 155 13.90 -12.64 13.73
N THR A 156 14.81 -12.20 12.86
CA THR A 156 14.49 -11.53 11.60
C THR A 156 14.40 -12.55 10.46
N ALA A 157 15.44 -13.39 10.27
CA ALA A 157 15.48 -14.33 9.15
C ALA A 157 14.35 -15.40 9.22
N TRP A 158 13.85 -15.70 10.44
CA TRP A 158 12.73 -16.62 10.64
C TRP A 158 11.39 -15.93 10.94
N ARG A 159 11.24 -14.63 10.64
CA ARG A 159 9.94 -13.96 10.74
C ARG A 159 8.90 -14.69 9.85
N PRO A 160 7.67 -14.97 10.34
CA PRO A 160 6.73 -15.83 9.60
C PRO A 160 6.32 -15.29 8.22
N ASP A 161 6.16 -13.98 8.06
CA ASP A 161 5.86 -13.34 6.78
C ASP A 161 7.02 -13.49 5.77
N LEU A 162 8.27 -13.35 6.23
CA LEU A 162 9.46 -13.55 5.39
C LEU A 162 9.60 -15.00 4.96
N TRP A 163 9.33 -15.97 5.85
CA TRP A 163 9.28 -17.38 5.45
C TRP A 163 8.16 -17.69 4.46
N GLY A 164 7.01 -17.03 4.63
CA GLY A 164 5.90 -17.12 3.68
C GLY A 164 6.33 -16.74 2.26
N ARG A 165 6.95 -15.56 2.14
CA ARG A 165 7.54 -15.05 0.89
C ARG A 165 8.65 -15.94 0.37
N ARG A 166 9.56 -16.36 1.26
CA ARG A 166 10.72 -17.19 0.92
C ARG A 166 10.28 -18.50 0.28
N ILE A 167 9.24 -19.15 0.79
CA ILE A 167 8.71 -20.37 0.19
C ILE A 167 8.25 -20.10 -1.25
N LEU A 168 7.47 -19.04 -1.48
CA LEU A 168 7.02 -18.67 -2.82
C LEU A 168 8.21 -18.39 -3.77
N PHE A 169 9.15 -17.55 -3.36
CA PHE A 169 10.32 -17.22 -4.18
C PHE A 169 11.25 -18.41 -4.40
N TRP A 170 11.52 -19.22 -3.39
CA TRP A 170 12.39 -20.40 -3.52
C TRP A 170 11.78 -21.44 -4.44
N THR A 171 10.46 -21.65 -4.39
CA THR A 171 9.84 -22.64 -5.26
C THR A 171 9.69 -22.14 -6.68
N ALA A 172 9.34 -20.86 -6.89
CA ALA A 172 9.22 -20.30 -8.24
C ALA A 172 10.58 -20.17 -8.93
N HIS A 173 11.60 -19.74 -8.19
CA HIS A 173 12.97 -19.57 -8.70
C HIS A 173 13.86 -20.78 -8.40
N ALA A 174 13.28 -21.95 -8.16
CA ALA A 174 13.99 -23.21 -7.95
C ALA A 174 15.04 -23.51 -9.04
N PRO A 175 14.82 -23.20 -10.33
CA PRO A 175 15.85 -23.38 -11.36
C PRO A 175 17.12 -22.53 -11.14
N LEU A 176 17.11 -21.47 -10.33
CA LEU A 176 18.32 -20.72 -9.98
C LEU A 176 19.04 -21.28 -8.75
N ILE A 177 18.34 -21.95 -7.84
CA ILE A 177 18.88 -22.35 -6.51
C ILE A 177 19.00 -23.88 -6.30
N LEU A 178 18.45 -24.70 -7.19
CA LEU A 178 18.52 -26.18 -7.12
C LEU A 178 19.24 -26.79 -8.33
N SER A 179 20.04 -25.99 -9.02
CA SER A 179 20.73 -26.37 -10.26
C SER A 179 22.06 -27.08 -10.05
N SER A 180 22.67 -26.87 -8.90
CA SER A 180 23.93 -27.47 -8.50
C SER A 180 23.93 -28.99 -8.64
N THR A 181 25.05 -29.53 -9.09
CA THR A 181 25.34 -30.97 -9.03
C THR A 181 25.68 -31.45 -7.62
N ASP A 182 25.93 -30.53 -6.68
CA ASP A 182 26.17 -30.86 -5.28
C ASP A 182 24.85 -31.33 -4.60
N LEU A 183 24.75 -32.65 -4.40
CA LEU A 183 23.62 -33.28 -3.74
C LEU A 183 23.49 -32.90 -2.26
N VAL A 184 24.59 -32.55 -1.59
CA VAL A 184 24.59 -32.11 -0.19
C VAL A 184 23.95 -30.74 -0.11
N TYR A 185 24.42 -29.79 -0.92
CA TYR A 185 23.80 -28.46 -1.03
C TYR A 185 22.31 -28.55 -1.37
N ARG A 186 21.94 -29.31 -2.42
CA ARG A 186 20.54 -29.45 -2.83
C ARG A 186 19.66 -30.01 -1.71
N SER A 187 20.18 -31.00 -0.97
CA SER A 187 19.49 -31.56 0.18
C SER A 187 19.36 -30.54 1.32
N ARG A 188 20.39 -29.71 1.57
CA ARG A 188 20.34 -28.63 2.57
C ARG A 188 19.26 -27.59 2.24
N VAL A 189 19.12 -27.18 0.98
CA VAL A 189 18.07 -26.24 0.54
C VAL A 189 16.68 -26.83 0.80
N LEU A 190 16.41 -28.03 0.30
CA LEU A 190 15.11 -28.70 0.45
C LEU A 190 14.76 -29.00 1.91
N ASN A 191 15.75 -29.40 2.71
CA ASN A 191 15.57 -29.65 4.14
C ASN A 191 15.20 -28.36 4.88
N THR A 192 15.88 -27.27 4.56
CA THR A 192 15.61 -25.96 5.16
C THR A 192 14.24 -25.43 4.77
N LEU A 193 13.84 -25.59 3.50
CA LEU A 193 12.48 -25.27 3.04
C LEU A 193 11.41 -26.04 3.82
N ALA A 194 11.60 -27.35 4.02
CA ALA A 194 10.68 -28.19 4.81
C ALA A 194 10.67 -27.84 6.31
N ARG A 195 11.77 -27.34 6.85
CA ARG A 195 11.84 -26.79 8.22
C ARG A 195 11.07 -25.48 8.33
N GLY A 196 11.27 -24.56 7.39
CA GLY A 196 10.54 -23.30 7.31
C GLY A 196 9.03 -23.52 7.22
N ALA A 197 8.59 -24.45 6.37
CA ALA A 197 7.18 -24.80 6.27
C ALA A 197 6.57 -25.28 7.61
N ARG A 198 7.31 -26.12 8.36
CA ARG A 198 6.87 -26.59 9.69
C ARG A 198 6.93 -25.51 10.77
N HIS A 199 7.81 -24.53 10.61
CA HIS A 199 7.80 -23.34 11.43
C HIS A 199 6.52 -22.53 11.18
N LEU A 200 6.12 -22.35 9.91
CA LEU A 200 4.89 -21.64 9.57
C LEU A 200 3.61 -22.34 10.02
N ASP A 201 3.56 -23.69 9.98
CA ASP A 201 2.40 -24.47 10.43
C ASP A 201 1.90 -24.07 11.84
N ARG A 202 2.80 -23.54 12.70
CA ARG A 202 2.47 -23.06 14.06
C ARG A 202 2.81 -21.58 14.29
N GLY A 203 3.37 -20.91 13.29
CA GLY A 203 3.94 -19.57 13.37
C GLY A 203 3.19 -18.55 12.54
N ALA A 204 2.40 -18.95 11.54
CA ALA A 204 1.77 -18.04 10.60
C ALA A 204 0.88 -16.98 11.29
N ASP A 205 0.05 -17.36 12.26
CA ASP A 205 -0.81 -16.42 13.00
C ASP A 205 -0.04 -15.45 13.90
N LYS A 206 1.25 -15.70 14.17
CA LYS A 206 2.11 -14.77 14.92
C LYS A 206 2.59 -13.59 14.09
N ALA A 207 2.43 -13.65 12.76
CA ALA A 207 2.67 -12.48 11.93
C ALA A 207 1.66 -11.37 12.25
N PRO A 208 2.06 -10.09 12.16
CA PRO A 208 1.13 -8.97 12.26
C PRO A 208 -0.03 -9.11 11.28
N ALA A 209 -1.23 -8.68 11.70
CA ALA A 209 -2.41 -8.72 10.85
C ALA A 209 -2.21 -7.89 9.56
N GLY A 210 -2.87 -8.29 8.47
CA GLY A 210 -2.69 -7.69 7.15
C GLY A 210 -1.76 -8.52 6.27
N VAL A 211 -1.04 -7.85 5.37
CA VAL A 211 -0.25 -8.51 4.30
C VAL A 211 0.81 -9.47 4.84
N ALA A 212 1.40 -9.18 6.01
CA ALA A 212 2.42 -10.02 6.62
C ALA A 212 1.86 -11.42 6.97
N ARG A 213 0.70 -11.47 7.63
CA ARG A 213 0.01 -12.73 7.92
C ARG A 213 -0.53 -13.42 6.68
N ILE A 214 -1.00 -12.66 5.68
CA ILE A 214 -1.40 -13.22 4.37
C ILE A 214 -0.20 -13.93 3.72
N ALA A 215 0.98 -13.29 3.69
CA ALA A 215 2.20 -13.87 3.14
C ALA A 215 2.59 -15.16 3.87
N ALA A 216 2.55 -15.16 5.21
CA ALA A 216 2.85 -16.34 6.01
C ALA A 216 1.94 -17.52 5.66
N TRP A 217 0.63 -17.30 5.55
CA TRP A 217 -0.33 -18.36 5.19
C TRP A 217 -0.25 -18.77 3.71
N CYS A 218 0.08 -17.86 2.79
CA CYS A 218 0.41 -18.24 1.41
C CYS A 218 1.56 -19.26 1.38
N GLY A 219 2.61 -19.04 2.18
CA GLY A 219 3.71 -20.01 2.29
C GLY A 219 3.29 -21.37 2.88
N VAL A 220 2.35 -21.41 3.82
CA VAL A 220 1.80 -22.67 4.34
C VAL A 220 1.08 -23.44 3.23
N VAL A 221 0.20 -22.78 2.49
CA VAL A 221 -0.54 -23.41 1.38
C VAL A 221 0.44 -23.88 0.29
N ALA A 222 1.37 -23.01 -0.12
CA ALA A 222 2.35 -23.34 -1.15
C ALA A 222 3.23 -24.53 -0.75
N ALA A 223 3.71 -24.56 0.50
CA ALA A 223 4.45 -25.70 1.01
C ALA A 223 3.62 -26.99 1.13
N GLY A 224 2.31 -26.89 1.33
CA GLY A 224 1.40 -28.04 1.32
C GLY A 224 1.25 -28.64 -0.08
N LEU A 225 1.21 -27.78 -1.09
CA LEU A 225 1.04 -28.17 -2.49
C LEU A 225 2.35 -28.66 -3.14
N LEU A 226 3.49 -28.06 -2.78
CA LEU A 226 4.76 -28.25 -3.49
C LEU A 226 5.74 -29.22 -2.80
N LEU A 227 5.58 -29.49 -1.49
CA LEU A 227 6.42 -30.46 -0.77
C LEU A 227 5.74 -31.82 -0.64
N ALA A 228 6.51 -32.89 -0.78
CA ALA A 228 6.01 -34.25 -0.63
C ALA A 228 5.41 -34.50 0.77
N GLY A 229 4.23 -35.11 0.82
CA GLY A 229 3.49 -35.39 2.06
C GLY A 229 2.81 -34.16 2.68
N GLY A 230 2.57 -33.12 1.88
CA GLY A 230 1.94 -31.87 2.29
C GLY A 230 0.40 -31.85 2.28
N ASP A 231 -0.28 -32.93 1.86
CA ASP A 231 -1.74 -32.93 1.70
C ASP A 231 -2.52 -32.49 2.97
N PRO A 232 -2.15 -32.91 4.20
CA PRO A 232 -2.82 -32.42 5.41
C PRO A 232 -2.64 -30.91 5.64
N ARG A 233 -1.54 -30.33 5.13
CA ARG A 233 -1.24 -28.90 5.23
C ARG A 233 -2.09 -28.07 4.28
N GLN A 234 -2.54 -28.63 3.15
CA GLN A 234 -3.32 -27.87 2.16
C GLN A 234 -4.62 -27.33 2.78
N ALA A 235 -5.54 -28.20 3.22
CA ALA A 235 -6.83 -27.77 3.76
C ALA A 235 -6.69 -26.87 5.01
N PHE A 236 -5.72 -27.18 5.88
CA PHE A 236 -5.40 -26.36 7.04
C PHE A 236 -4.88 -24.97 6.63
N GLY A 237 -3.99 -24.92 5.65
CA GLY A 237 -3.41 -23.71 5.10
C GLY A 237 -4.45 -22.83 4.43
N GLU A 238 -5.34 -23.41 3.62
CA GLU A 238 -6.43 -22.69 2.94
C GLU A 238 -7.37 -22.04 3.96
N ALA A 239 -7.78 -22.79 5.00
CA ALA A 239 -8.58 -22.23 6.09
C ALA A 239 -7.85 -21.10 6.83
N GLY A 240 -6.55 -21.22 7.04
CA GLY A 240 -5.71 -20.16 7.64
C GLY A 240 -5.58 -18.92 6.76
N LEU A 241 -5.34 -19.11 5.46
CA LEU A 241 -5.26 -18.03 4.48
C LEU A 241 -6.59 -17.30 4.39
N ASN A 242 -7.73 -18.01 4.39
CA ASN A 242 -9.04 -17.36 4.37
C ASN A 242 -9.24 -16.47 5.61
N ARG A 243 -8.89 -16.94 6.83
CA ARG A 243 -8.94 -16.10 8.04
C ARG A 243 -7.98 -14.90 7.98
N ALA A 244 -6.79 -15.07 7.40
CA ALA A 244 -5.83 -13.99 7.22
C ALA A 244 -6.36 -12.92 6.24
N LEU A 245 -7.03 -13.32 5.16
CA LEU A 245 -7.69 -12.42 4.22
C LEU A 245 -8.89 -11.71 4.87
N ASP A 246 -9.72 -12.44 5.62
CA ASP A 246 -10.88 -11.87 6.33
C ASP A 246 -10.50 -10.79 7.35
N THR A 247 -9.34 -10.93 7.99
CA THR A 247 -8.83 -9.97 8.97
C THR A 247 -7.86 -8.95 8.39
N GLY A 248 -7.33 -9.20 7.19
CA GLY A 248 -6.34 -8.35 6.53
C GLY A 248 -6.91 -7.43 5.45
N LEU A 249 -8.16 -7.68 5.02
CA LEU A 249 -8.87 -6.91 4.00
C LEU A 249 -10.20 -6.38 4.56
N PHE A 250 -10.62 -5.22 4.08
CA PHE A 250 -12.00 -4.76 4.18
C PHE A 250 -12.88 -5.51 3.18
N GLY A 251 -14.22 -5.45 3.39
CA GLY A 251 -15.19 -6.16 2.54
C GLY A 251 -15.18 -5.72 1.07
N ASP A 252 -14.66 -4.52 0.80
CA ASP A 252 -14.48 -3.91 -0.52
C ASP A 252 -13.17 -4.31 -1.22
N GLY A 253 -12.30 -5.10 -0.56
CA GLY A 253 -11.04 -5.60 -1.11
C GLY A 253 -9.81 -4.77 -0.79
N GLY A 254 -9.96 -3.63 -0.11
CA GLY A 254 -8.82 -2.81 0.33
C GLY A 254 -8.11 -3.40 1.56
N VAL A 255 -6.78 -3.34 1.61
CA VAL A 255 -6.00 -3.77 2.78
C VAL A 255 -6.28 -2.89 4.00
N ILE A 256 -6.29 -3.48 5.19
CA ILE A 256 -6.49 -2.75 6.46
C ILE A 256 -5.40 -1.70 6.74
N ALA A 257 -4.24 -1.85 6.10
CA ALA A 257 -3.13 -0.92 6.17
C ALA A 257 -3.45 0.40 5.45
N ARG A 258 -4.48 0.41 4.59
CA ARG A 258 -4.89 1.53 3.73
C ARG A 258 -3.76 2.05 2.81
N SER A 259 -2.70 1.28 2.60
CA SER A 259 -1.57 1.68 1.76
C SER A 259 -1.66 1.04 0.37
N PRO A 260 -1.67 1.82 -0.72
CA PRO A 260 -1.66 1.32 -2.09
C PRO A 260 -0.49 0.38 -2.43
N SER A 261 0.72 0.62 -1.91
CA SER A 261 1.86 -0.28 -2.14
C SER A 261 1.69 -1.62 -1.40
N VAL A 262 1.08 -1.61 -0.21
CA VAL A 262 0.72 -2.83 0.52
C VAL A 262 -0.42 -3.59 -0.19
N GLN A 263 -1.35 -2.87 -0.82
CA GLN A 263 -2.38 -3.47 -1.68
C GLN A 263 -1.75 -4.20 -2.85
N LEU A 264 -0.79 -3.56 -3.55
CA LEU A 264 -0.05 -4.15 -4.66
C LEU A 264 0.68 -5.43 -4.23
N ASP A 265 1.37 -5.40 -3.09
CA ASP A 265 2.07 -6.56 -2.53
C ASP A 265 1.12 -7.72 -2.19
N ALA A 266 -0.05 -7.43 -1.63
CA ALA A 266 -1.07 -8.44 -1.36
C ALA A 266 -1.62 -9.08 -2.64
N VAL A 267 -1.81 -8.29 -3.71
CA VAL A 267 -2.18 -8.78 -5.04
C VAL A 267 -1.10 -9.73 -5.57
N MET A 268 0.18 -9.34 -5.49
CA MET A 268 1.30 -10.16 -5.96
C MET A 268 1.35 -11.53 -5.25
N LEU A 269 1.09 -11.56 -3.93
CA LEU A 269 1.05 -12.81 -3.17
C LEU A 269 -0.05 -13.76 -3.66
N LEU A 270 -1.27 -13.28 -3.87
CA LEU A 270 -2.36 -14.14 -4.35
C LEU A 270 -2.19 -14.53 -5.82
N THR A 271 -1.61 -13.65 -6.65
CA THR A 271 -1.23 -13.98 -8.02
C THR A 271 -0.21 -15.13 -8.06
N MET A 272 0.87 -15.04 -7.28
CA MET A 272 1.84 -16.15 -7.16
C MET A 272 1.17 -17.42 -6.60
N MET A 273 0.25 -17.29 -5.64
CA MET A 273 -0.48 -18.45 -5.14
C MET A 273 -1.27 -19.15 -6.21
N ARG A 274 -1.90 -18.43 -7.15
CA ARG A 274 -2.60 -19.07 -8.27
C ARG A 274 -1.64 -19.91 -9.11
N GLU A 275 -0.45 -19.40 -9.42
CA GLU A 275 0.55 -20.17 -10.18
C GLU A 275 1.03 -21.43 -9.43
N VAL A 276 0.96 -21.44 -8.10
CA VAL A 276 1.21 -22.66 -7.30
C VAL A 276 0.13 -23.72 -7.54
N TYR A 277 -1.14 -23.33 -7.67
CA TYR A 277 -2.23 -24.27 -8.00
C TYR A 277 -2.09 -24.77 -9.44
N ASP A 278 -1.83 -23.86 -10.39
CA ASP A 278 -1.68 -24.19 -11.81
C ASP A 278 -0.50 -25.17 -12.04
N ALA A 279 0.63 -24.96 -11.37
CA ALA A 279 1.77 -25.88 -11.43
C ALA A 279 1.47 -27.29 -10.90
N ARG A 280 0.43 -27.43 -10.06
CA ARG A 280 -0.07 -28.72 -9.57
C ARG A 280 -1.22 -29.28 -10.41
N GLY A 281 -1.68 -28.56 -11.43
CA GLY A 281 -2.86 -28.90 -12.21
C GLY A 281 -4.15 -28.85 -11.40
N LEU A 282 -4.19 -28.00 -10.36
CA LEU A 282 -5.34 -27.82 -9.48
C LEU A 282 -6.07 -26.52 -9.82
N VAL A 283 -7.38 -26.49 -9.58
CA VAL A 283 -8.17 -25.27 -9.76
C VAL A 283 -7.92 -24.33 -8.58
N PHE A 284 -7.62 -23.06 -8.87
CA PHE A 284 -7.51 -22.03 -7.85
C PHE A 284 -8.87 -21.77 -7.20
N PRO A 285 -8.99 -21.83 -5.85
CA PRO A 285 -10.30 -21.72 -5.19
C PRO A 285 -11.05 -20.43 -5.52
N GLU A 286 -12.33 -20.57 -5.90
CA GLU A 286 -13.17 -19.44 -6.38
C GLU A 286 -13.25 -18.29 -5.38
N HIS A 287 -13.28 -18.59 -4.08
CA HIS A 287 -13.33 -17.56 -3.04
C HIS A 287 -12.04 -16.74 -2.98
N PHE A 288 -10.85 -17.33 -3.23
CA PHE A 288 -9.61 -16.55 -3.35
C PHE A 288 -9.58 -15.73 -4.64
N GLN A 289 -10.09 -16.27 -5.75
CA GLN A 289 -10.23 -15.53 -7.00
C GLN A 289 -11.14 -14.31 -6.83
N ALA A 290 -12.27 -14.46 -6.14
CA ALA A 290 -13.18 -13.35 -5.83
C ALA A 290 -12.52 -12.28 -4.95
N ARG A 291 -11.66 -12.66 -3.99
CA ARG A 291 -10.86 -11.70 -3.20
C ARG A 291 -9.86 -10.96 -4.07
N LEU A 292 -9.10 -11.67 -4.91
CA LEU A 292 -8.15 -11.07 -5.84
C LEU A 292 -8.85 -10.07 -6.77
N GLN A 293 -10.05 -10.39 -7.28
CA GLN A 293 -10.83 -9.47 -8.11
C GLN A 293 -11.18 -8.16 -7.38
N LYS A 294 -11.65 -8.24 -6.13
CA LYS A 294 -11.92 -7.04 -5.31
C LYS A 294 -10.64 -6.26 -5.01
N MET A 295 -9.54 -6.95 -4.74
CA MET A 295 -8.25 -6.31 -4.46
C MET A 295 -7.72 -5.52 -5.66
N ILE A 296 -7.88 -6.03 -6.88
CA ILE A 296 -7.54 -5.31 -8.11
C ILE A 296 -8.49 -4.12 -8.32
N SER A 297 -9.80 -4.29 -8.09
CA SER A 297 -10.76 -3.19 -8.19
C SER A 297 -10.40 -2.04 -7.24
N ALA A 298 -10.04 -2.36 -5.99
CA ALA A 298 -9.52 -1.42 -5.01
C ALA A 298 -8.23 -0.73 -5.51
N LEU A 299 -7.23 -1.49 -5.98
CA LEU A 299 -5.98 -0.94 -6.52
C LEU A 299 -6.23 0.05 -7.68
N LEU A 300 -7.09 -0.31 -8.63
CA LEU A 300 -7.49 0.55 -9.75
C LEU A 300 -8.19 1.84 -9.27
N GLY A 301 -8.94 1.77 -8.15
CA GLY A 301 -9.64 2.92 -7.56
C GLY A 301 -8.70 4.07 -7.15
N VAL A 302 -7.47 3.73 -6.77
CA VAL A 302 -6.44 4.66 -6.30
C VAL A 302 -5.38 4.99 -7.36
N MET A 303 -5.58 4.60 -8.62
CA MET A 303 -4.68 4.93 -9.73
C MET A 303 -5.06 6.24 -10.43
N HIS A 304 -4.07 7.03 -10.86
CA HIS A 304 -4.27 8.23 -11.66
C HIS A 304 -4.23 7.93 -13.18
N GLY A 305 -4.44 8.96 -14.00
CA GLY A 305 -4.44 8.80 -15.46
C GLY A 305 -3.06 8.47 -16.05
N ASP A 306 -1.98 8.67 -15.28
CA ASP A 306 -0.63 8.20 -15.58
C ASP A 306 -0.44 6.69 -15.34
N ARG A 307 -1.47 6.01 -14.81
CA ARG A 307 -1.45 4.61 -14.39
C ARG A 307 -0.50 4.31 -13.22
N ALA A 308 -0.05 5.32 -12.49
CA ALA A 308 0.61 5.13 -11.21
C ALA A 308 -0.39 5.28 -10.04
N LEU A 309 0.03 4.86 -8.85
CA LEU A 309 -0.77 4.95 -7.64
C LEU A 309 -0.78 6.39 -7.09
N SER A 310 -1.83 6.73 -6.38
CA SER A 310 -1.85 7.88 -5.47
C SER A 310 -1.05 7.59 -4.19
N SER A 311 -0.52 8.62 -3.54
CA SER A 311 0.44 8.48 -2.45
C SER A 311 -0.23 8.58 -1.08
N TRP A 312 -0.47 7.45 -0.42
CA TRP A 312 -1.15 7.41 0.88
C TRP A 312 -0.47 6.49 1.88
N GLN A 313 -0.56 6.85 3.16
CA GLN A 313 -0.19 5.97 4.28
C GLN A 313 1.24 5.40 4.11
N GLY A 314 2.18 6.27 3.71
CA GLY A 314 3.57 5.93 3.48
C GLY A 314 3.89 5.35 2.09
N SER A 315 2.90 5.07 1.24
CA SER A 315 3.15 4.69 -0.16
C SER A 315 3.58 5.89 -1.00
N GLY A 316 4.41 5.61 -2.00
CA GLY A 316 4.62 6.49 -3.15
C GLY A 316 3.76 6.03 -4.34
N PRO A 317 3.96 6.66 -5.51
CA PRO A 317 3.18 6.33 -6.70
C PRO A 317 3.52 4.98 -7.33
N GLU A 318 4.72 4.44 -7.05
CA GLU A 318 5.31 3.27 -7.74
C GLU A 318 5.39 3.48 -9.26
N THR A 319 6.13 2.63 -9.97
CA THR A 319 6.28 2.77 -11.43
C THR A 319 5.07 2.21 -12.17
N PRO A 320 4.50 2.92 -13.17
CA PRO A 320 3.39 2.42 -13.98
C PRO A 320 3.64 1.05 -14.59
N GLU A 321 4.88 0.77 -14.99
CA GLU A 321 5.30 -0.48 -15.63
C GLU A 321 5.13 -1.66 -14.66
N LYS A 322 5.58 -1.49 -13.42
CA LYS A 322 5.43 -2.51 -12.37
C LYS A 322 3.97 -2.77 -12.04
N ILE A 323 3.16 -1.71 -11.91
CA ILE A 323 1.73 -1.83 -11.61
C ILE A 323 1.02 -2.57 -12.76
N ALA A 324 1.30 -2.19 -14.00
CA ALA A 324 0.74 -2.82 -15.19
C ALA A 324 1.12 -4.31 -15.25
N ALA A 325 2.39 -4.66 -15.03
CA ALA A 325 2.84 -6.04 -15.00
C ALA A 325 2.13 -6.87 -13.93
N VAL A 326 1.91 -6.33 -12.73
CA VAL A 326 1.18 -7.04 -11.66
C VAL A 326 -0.30 -7.21 -11.99
N ILE A 327 -0.95 -6.19 -12.56
CA ILE A 327 -2.36 -6.28 -12.97
C ILE A 327 -2.53 -7.29 -14.09
N GLU A 328 -1.66 -7.26 -15.10
CA GLU A 328 -1.66 -8.23 -16.21
C GLU A 328 -1.42 -9.65 -15.70
N ALA A 329 -0.39 -9.84 -14.87
CA ALA A 329 -0.09 -11.12 -14.23
C ALA A 329 -1.26 -11.63 -13.39
N SER A 330 -2.08 -10.75 -12.79
CA SER A 330 -3.25 -11.18 -12.03
C SER A 330 -4.34 -11.81 -12.89
N GLY A 331 -4.35 -11.60 -14.21
CA GLY A 331 -5.41 -12.07 -15.11
C GLY A 331 -6.81 -11.50 -14.84
N VAL A 332 -6.95 -10.59 -13.86
CA VAL A 332 -8.23 -10.00 -13.48
C VAL A 332 -8.56 -8.83 -14.38
N ARG A 333 -9.79 -8.83 -14.92
CA ARG A 333 -10.38 -7.67 -15.58
C ARG A 333 -11.56 -7.19 -14.76
N THR A 334 -11.46 -5.99 -14.20
CA THR A 334 -12.49 -5.37 -13.37
C THR A 334 -12.44 -3.85 -13.50
N ARG A 335 -13.45 -3.17 -12.97
CA ARG A 335 -13.53 -1.70 -12.96
C ARG A 335 -12.89 -1.12 -11.70
N PRO A 336 -12.38 0.13 -11.74
CA PRO A 336 -11.93 0.85 -10.55
C PRO A 336 -13.04 0.95 -9.50
N LEU A 337 -12.71 0.66 -8.25
CA LEU A 337 -13.60 0.88 -7.12
C LEU A 337 -13.77 2.40 -6.90
N ARG A 338 -14.94 2.93 -7.27
CA ARG A 338 -15.20 4.38 -7.20
C ARG A 338 -15.49 4.87 -5.78
N GLN A 339 -16.20 4.07 -4.99
CA GLN A 339 -16.67 4.40 -3.65
C GLN A 339 -16.23 3.29 -2.71
N ALA A 340 -14.99 3.36 -2.22
CA ALA A 340 -14.56 2.41 -1.21
C ALA A 340 -15.32 2.66 0.10
N GLY A 341 -15.64 1.58 0.81
CA GLY A 341 -16.37 1.66 2.07
C GLY A 341 -15.43 1.96 3.22
N ASP A 342 -14.98 0.90 3.89
CA ASP A 342 -14.12 1.03 5.07
C ASP A 342 -12.65 1.29 4.69
N TRP A 343 -12.25 0.96 3.46
CA TRP A 343 -10.92 1.36 2.97
C TRP A 343 -10.81 2.88 2.82
N GLY A 344 -11.94 3.56 2.57
CA GLY A 344 -12.10 4.99 2.76
C GLY A 344 -11.70 5.88 1.58
N TYR A 345 -11.14 5.33 0.51
CA TYR A 345 -10.79 6.12 -0.67
C TYR A 345 -12.01 6.40 -1.55
N GLN A 346 -12.18 7.65 -1.95
CA GLN A 346 -13.22 8.08 -2.87
C GLN A 346 -12.60 8.55 -4.18
N ARG A 347 -13.08 7.99 -5.29
CA ARG A 347 -12.64 8.35 -6.64
C ARG A 347 -13.75 9.06 -7.40
N LEU A 348 -13.43 10.24 -7.92
CA LEU A 348 -14.20 10.90 -8.98
C LEU A 348 -13.43 10.79 -10.30
N ALA A 349 -14.16 10.56 -11.39
CA ALA A 349 -13.61 10.53 -12.73
C ALA A 349 -14.61 11.17 -13.69
N ALA A 350 -14.13 12.09 -14.52
CA ALA A 350 -14.93 12.77 -15.53
C ALA A 350 -14.05 13.07 -16.75
N ALA A 351 -14.44 12.57 -17.93
CA ALA A 351 -13.58 12.53 -19.10
C ALA A 351 -12.19 11.94 -18.77
N GLN A 352 -11.12 12.73 -18.92
CA GLN A 352 -9.75 12.34 -18.58
C GLN A 352 -9.32 12.75 -17.17
N ALA A 353 -10.13 13.53 -16.45
CA ALA A 353 -9.81 14.02 -15.13
C ALA A 353 -10.09 12.96 -14.06
N VAL A 354 -9.17 12.82 -13.12
CA VAL A 354 -9.24 11.85 -12.03
C VAL A 354 -8.93 12.53 -10.71
N LEU A 355 -9.79 12.34 -9.72
CA LEU A 355 -9.59 12.77 -8.34
C LEU A 355 -9.68 11.58 -7.40
N VAL A 356 -8.74 11.47 -6.45
CA VAL A 356 -8.75 10.47 -5.38
C VAL A 356 -8.65 11.18 -4.03
N MET A 357 -9.55 10.89 -3.10
CA MET A 357 -9.62 11.52 -1.77
C MET A 357 -9.56 10.48 -0.65
N ASP A 358 -8.79 10.79 0.41
CA ASP A 358 -8.77 10.05 1.66
C ASP A 358 -9.96 10.47 2.56
N ALA A 359 -11.02 9.65 2.60
CA ALA A 359 -12.23 9.92 3.37
C ALA A 359 -12.48 8.89 4.49
N ALA A 360 -11.42 8.44 5.16
CA ALA A 360 -11.57 7.64 6.39
C ALA A 360 -10.56 8.02 7.48
N PRO A 361 -10.85 7.69 8.75
CA PRO A 361 -9.88 7.86 9.82
C PRO A 361 -8.59 7.09 9.49
N PRO A 362 -7.44 7.55 9.98
CA PRO A 362 -6.17 6.88 9.71
C PRO A 362 -6.20 5.42 10.16
N PRO A 363 -5.43 4.54 9.49
CA PRO A 363 -5.38 3.13 9.86
C PRO A 363 -4.92 2.96 11.30
N ILE A 364 -5.42 1.91 11.97
CA ILE A 364 -4.99 1.57 13.33
C ILE A 364 -3.47 1.35 13.36
N ALA A 365 -2.80 1.86 14.38
CA ALA A 365 -1.32 1.89 14.45
C ALA A 365 -0.67 0.50 14.29
N ARG A 366 -1.37 -0.59 14.63
CA ARG A 366 -0.89 -1.97 14.45
C ARG A 366 -0.97 -2.49 13.01
N ALA A 367 -1.78 -1.88 12.15
CA ALA A 367 -2.02 -2.33 10.79
C ALA A 367 -0.99 -1.78 9.80
N ILE A 368 -0.27 -0.72 10.17
CA ILE A 368 0.72 -0.12 9.29
C ILE A 368 1.84 0.59 10.06
N GLU A 369 3.07 0.30 9.67
CA GLU A 369 4.21 1.18 9.88
C GLU A 369 4.15 2.29 8.82
N GLY A 370 4.34 3.57 9.19
CA GLY A 370 4.35 4.68 8.23
C GLY A 370 2.99 5.33 7.94
N GLY A 371 1.95 5.09 8.75
CA GLY A 371 0.66 5.78 8.61
C GLY A 371 0.80 7.32 8.65
N CYS A 372 -0.11 8.02 7.97
CA CYS A 372 -0.04 9.46 7.74
C CYS A 372 -1.22 10.21 8.37
N ALA A 373 -1.04 11.50 8.61
CA ALA A 373 -2.09 12.43 9.03
C ALA A 373 -2.79 13.07 7.81
N SER A 374 -3.24 12.23 6.89
CA SER A 374 -3.69 12.58 5.52
C SER A 374 -5.21 12.76 5.36
N THR A 375 -6.01 12.61 6.42
CA THR A 375 -7.48 12.63 6.32
C THR A 375 -8.00 13.88 5.61
N LEU A 376 -8.89 13.69 4.64
CA LEU A 376 -9.48 14.68 3.72
C LEU A 376 -8.50 15.26 2.68
N ALA A 377 -7.25 14.80 2.61
CA ALA A 377 -6.38 15.12 1.48
C ALA A 377 -6.89 14.48 0.18
N PHE A 378 -6.53 15.09 -0.95
CA PHE A 378 -6.85 14.56 -2.27
C PHE A 378 -5.65 14.71 -3.23
N GLU A 379 -5.66 13.90 -4.27
CA GLU A 379 -4.83 14.06 -5.47
C GLU A 379 -5.75 14.27 -6.68
N PHE A 380 -5.29 15.03 -7.67
CA PHE A 380 -6.04 15.39 -8.86
C PHE A 380 -5.13 15.40 -10.10
N SER A 381 -5.58 14.76 -11.17
CA SER A 381 -4.87 14.73 -12.46
C SER A 381 -5.79 15.06 -13.63
N ASP A 382 -5.22 15.66 -14.67
CA ASP A 382 -5.83 15.86 -15.99
C ASP A 382 -5.14 14.93 -16.99
N GLY A 383 -5.77 13.80 -17.31
CA GLY A 383 -5.09 12.72 -18.02
C GLY A 383 -3.88 12.21 -17.23
N ALA A 384 -2.73 12.13 -17.89
CA ALA A 384 -1.48 11.71 -17.26
C ALA A 384 -0.79 12.79 -16.40
N GLN A 385 -1.23 14.05 -16.49
CA GLN A 385 -0.61 15.16 -15.78
C GLN A 385 -1.19 15.29 -14.36
N ARG A 386 -0.37 15.08 -13.33
CA ARG A 386 -0.79 15.27 -11.93
C ARG A 386 -0.75 16.75 -11.58
N ILE A 387 -1.91 17.36 -11.37
CA ILE A 387 -2.02 18.78 -11.02
C ILE A 387 -1.82 18.97 -9.52
N VAL A 388 -2.53 18.17 -8.71
CA VAL A 388 -2.43 18.18 -7.24
C VAL A 388 -1.99 16.80 -6.78
N VAL A 389 -0.94 16.76 -5.96
CA VAL A 389 -0.37 15.54 -5.38
C VAL A 389 -0.33 15.64 -3.85
N ASN A 390 0.09 14.58 -3.18
CA ASN A 390 0.69 14.68 -1.84
C ASN A 390 2.19 14.44 -1.97
N CYS A 391 2.99 14.95 -1.04
CA CYS A 391 4.44 14.71 -1.08
C CYS A 391 4.75 13.21 -1.05
N GLY A 392 3.98 12.45 -0.25
CA GLY A 392 3.91 10.99 -0.32
C GLY A 392 5.18 10.25 0.12
N GLY A 393 5.16 8.93 0.05
CA GLY A 393 6.39 8.13 -0.06
C GLY A 393 7.24 7.93 1.20
N ALA A 394 6.74 8.21 2.41
CA ALA A 394 7.52 8.02 3.66
C ALA A 394 8.14 6.62 3.85
N ARG A 395 7.55 5.59 3.23
CA ARG A 395 8.07 4.21 3.18
C ARG A 395 8.46 3.78 1.78
N ALA A 396 8.52 4.69 0.83
CA ALA A 396 8.99 4.45 -0.54
C ALA A 396 10.33 5.10 -0.83
N THR A 397 10.79 6.02 0.04
CA THR A 397 12.03 6.79 -0.18
C THR A 397 13.27 5.90 -0.31
N VAL A 398 14.20 6.34 -1.16
CA VAL A 398 15.55 5.77 -1.23
C VAL A 398 16.35 6.05 0.05
N ALA A 399 17.34 5.21 0.34
CA ALA A 399 18.14 5.24 1.57
C ALA A 399 18.89 6.57 1.78
N GLN A 400 19.17 7.30 0.70
CA GLN A 400 19.83 8.61 0.73
C GLN A 400 18.94 9.74 1.28
N VAL A 401 17.62 9.53 1.33
CA VAL A 401 16.69 10.54 1.87
C VAL A 401 16.85 10.60 3.40
N PRO A 402 17.08 11.79 3.99
CA PRO A 402 17.20 11.91 5.44
C PRO A 402 15.98 11.38 6.18
N ALA A 403 16.18 10.64 7.26
CA ALA A 403 15.09 10.06 8.05
C ALA A 403 14.10 11.12 8.59
N SER A 404 14.58 12.33 8.89
CA SER A 404 13.74 13.46 9.28
C SER A 404 12.79 13.90 8.17
N LEU A 405 13.27 13.92 6.92
CA LEU A 405 12.45 14.22 5.75
C LEU A 405 11.43 13.11 5.52
N ALA A 406 11.86 11.85 5.53
CA ALA A 406 10.96 10.70 5.41
C ALA A 406 9.85 10.71 6.48
N HIS A 407 10.17 11.11 7.72
CA HIS A 407 9.18 11.30 8.78
C HIS A 407 8.23 12.49 8.50
N GLY A 408 8.77 13.61 8.00
CA GLY A 408 8.02 14.81 7.63
C GLY A 408 6.94 14.56 6.57
N LEU A 409 7.19 13.63 5.63
CA LEU A 409 6.23 13.22 4.58
C LEU A 409 4.92 12.63 5.12
N ARG A 410 4.87 12.31 6.41
CA ARG A 410 3.68 11.74 7.05
C ARG A 410 2.76 12.80 7.65
N THR A 411 3.24 14.03 7.79
CA THR A 411 2.52 15.15 8.41
C THR A 411 1.36 15.64 7.56
N THR A 412 0.38 16.30 8.17
CA THR A 412 -0.74 16.92 7.44
C THR A 412 -0.25 18.01 6.49
N ALA A 413 0.85 18.69 6.82
CA ALA A 413 1.46 19.72 5.97
C ALA A 413 2.13 19.16 4.70
N ALA A 414 2.35 17.85 4.62
CA ALA A 414 2.87 17.16 3.43
C ALA A 414 1.76 16.58 2.53
N HIS A 415 0.51 16.92 2.83
CA HIS A 415 -0.67 16.46 2.09
C HIS A 415 -1.52 17.66 1.66
N SER A 416 -2.23 17.51 0.53
CA SER A 416 -3.05 18.58 -0.05
C SER A 416 -4.37 18.75 0.72
N THR A 417 -4.27 19.30 1.93
CA THR A 417 -5.35 19.48 2.90
C THR A 417 -5.07 20.67 3.83
N LEU A 418 -5.93 20.88 4.82
CA LEU A 418 -5.86 22.00 5.77
C LEU A 418 -5.10 21.60 7.05
N THR A 419 -4.17 22.46 7.47
CA THR A 419 -3.59 22.47 8.82
C THR A 419 -4.17 23.61 9.66
N LEU A 420 -4.39 23.37 10.94
CA LEU A 420 -4.85 24.38 11.90
C LEU A 420 -3.85 24.55 13.05
N GLY A 421 -3.44 25.80 13.30
CA GLY A 421 -2.45 26.14 14.32
C GLY A 421 -1.13 25.38 14.14
N ASP A 422 -0.69 25.24 12.88
CA ASP A 422 0.48 24.48 12.46
C ASP A 422 0.57 23.06 13.07
N SER A 423 -0.57 22.35 13.05
CA SER A 423 -0.68 21.03 13.67
C SER A 423 -1.30 19.99 12.77
N ASN A 424 -0.83 18.75 12.92
CA ASN A 424 -1.37 17.59 12.22
C ASN A 424 -2.80 17.28 12.66
N SER A 425 -3.66 16.84 11.75
CA SER A 425 -5.02 16.34 12.04
C SER A 425 -4.99 15.09 12.94
N THR A 426 -3.93 14.29 12.82
CA THR A 426 -3.61 13.16 13.69
C THR A 426 -2.17 13.23 14.17
N ALA A 427 -1.94 13.01 15.48
CA ALA A 427 -0.59 13.03 16.04
C ALA A 427 0.27 11.91 15.46
N ILE A 428 1.54 12.22 15.22
CA ILE A 428 2.58 11.24 14.86
C ILE A 428 3.61 11.28 15.98
N HIS A 429 3.85 10.13 16.61
CA HIS A 429 4.80 10.00 17.70
C HIS A 429 6.23 9.86 17.19
N ALA A 430 7.21 10.12 18.07
CA ALA A 430 8.63 10.00 17.75
C ALA A 430 9.04 8.58 17.33
N ASP A 431 8.38 7.55 17.88
CA ASP A 431 8.56 6.15 17.46
C ASP A 431 7.87 5.81 16.13
N GLY A 432 7.29 6.81 15.47
CA GLY A 432 6.60 6.67 14.20
C GLY A 432 5.19 6.09 14.31
N THR A 433 4.66 5.81 15.50
CA THR A 433 3.26 5.37 15.62
C THR A 433 2.26 6.53 15.52
N LEU A 434 1.04 6.23 15.08
CA LEU A 434 -0.04 7.21 15.08
C LEU A 434 -0.65 7.34 16.48
N GLY A 435 -0.87 8.58 16.90
CA GLY A 435 -1.43 8.96 18.18
C GLY A 435 -2.89 9.38 18.10
N ARG A 436 -3.29 10.23 19.06
CA ARG A 436 -4.65 10.81 19.07
C ARG A 436 -4.83 11.76 17.90
N GLY A 437 -6.02 11.76 17.31
CA GLY A 437 -6.31 12.52 16.11
C GLY A 437 -7.74 12.34 15.65
N VAL A 438 -7.91 12.25 14.34
CA VAL A 438 -9.19 11.92 13.70
C VAL A 438 -9.68 10.55 14.19
N ALA A 439 -10.88 10.52 14.74
CA ALA A 439 -11.56 9.29 15.15
C ALA A 439 -12.79 9.00 14.29
N GLU A 440 -13.41 10.06 13.76
CA GLU A 440 -14.63 10.00 12.97
C GLU A 440 -14.46 10.75 11.65
N VAL A 441 -14.95 10.13 10.57
CA VAL A 441 -15.15 10.81 9.28
C VAL A 441 -16.59 10.65 8.85
N GLU A 442 -17.26 11.78 8.62
CA GLU A 442 -18.54 11.83 7.93
C GLU A 442 -18.29 11.98 6.43
N LEU A 443 -19.04 11.25 5.60
CA LEU A 443 -18.94 11.28 4.15
C LEU A 443 -20.35 11.33 3.54
N SER A 444 -20.55 12.19 2.55
CA SER A 444 -21.72 12.26 1.69
C SER A 444 -21.27 12.38 0.25
N ARG A 445 -21.90 11.61 -0.64
CA ARG A 445 -21.63 11.63 -2.08
C ARG A 445 -22.92 11.79 -2.87
N GLN A 446 -22.84 12.56 -3.95
CA GLN A 446 -23.91 12.80 -4.91
C GLN A 446 -23.32 12.80 -6.32
N GLU A 447 -23.98 12.14 -7.27
CA GLU A 447 -23.54 12.17 -8.67
C GLU A 447 -24.70 12.47 -9.62
N SER A 448 -24.38 13.23 -10.65
CA SER A 448 -25.26 13.54 -11.77
C SER A 448 -24.43 13.60 -13.04
N ASP A 449 -25.09 13.58 -14.20
CA ASP A 449 -24.41 13.76 -15.49
C ASP A 449 -23.64 15.09 -15.57
N ALA A 450 -24.12 16.12 -14.87
CA ALA A 450 -23.51 17.44 -14.87
C ALA A 450 -22.27 17.55 -13.97
N ALA A 451 -22.25 16.84 -12.83
CA ALA A 451 -21.17 16.90 -11.86
C ALA A 451 -21.23 15.76 -10.83
N SER A 452 -20.06 15.40 -10.30
CA SER A 452 -19.90 14.53 -9.13
C SER A 452 -19.44 15.34 -7.92
N ARG A 453 -20.03 15.11 -6.75
CA ARG A 453 -19.75 15.85 -5.52
C ARG A 453 -19.46 14.91 -4.35
N ILE A 454 -18.39 15.22 -3.62
CA ILE A 454 -18.05 14.60 -2.32
C ILE A 454 -18.06 15.70 -1.26
N GLU A 455 -18.72 15.44 -0.14
CA GLU A 455 -18.62 16.23 1.09
C GLU A 455 -18.15 15.31 2.21
N ALA A 456 -17.09 15.68 2.91
CA ALA A 456 -16.61 14.91 4.05
C ALA A 456 -16.08 15.81 5.17
N SER A 457 -16.12 15.33 6.41
CA SER A 457 -15.64 16.08 7.57
C SER A 457 -14.97 15.19 8.60
N HIS A 458 -14.03 15.75 9.38
CA HIS A 458 -13.30 15.03 10.42
C HIS A 458 -13.16 15.82 11.72
N ASP A 459 -12.99 15.12 12.84
CA ASP A 459 -12.94 15.68 14.19
C ASP A 459 -11.53 15.96 14.74
N GLY A 460 -10.46 15.73 13.96
CA GLY A 460 -9.07 15.77 14.41
C GLY A 460 -8.58 17.08 15.09
N TYR A 461 -9.30 18.19 14.89
CA TYR A 461 -9.00 19.49 15.51
C TYR A 461 -9.94 19.87 16.67
N VAL A 462 -11.03 19.13 16.90
CA VAL A 462 -12.07 19.46 17.88
C VAL A 462 -11.51 19.55 19.29
N ARG A 463 -10.70 18.56 19.71
CA ARG A 463 -10.17 18.52 21.07
C ARG A 463 -9.21 19.68 21.37
N ARG A 464 -8.37 20.06 20.40
CA ARG A 464 -7.31 21.08 20.58
C ARG A 464 -7.85 22.49 20.35
N TYR A 465 -8.57 22.67 19.25
CA TYR A 465 -8.97 23.97 18.73
C TYR A 465 -10.50 24.17 18.70
N GLY A 466 -11.32 23.14 18.90
CA GLY A 466 -12.78 23.29 18.91
C GLY A 466 -13.41 23.39 17.53
N PHE A 467 -12.76 22.85 16.49
CA PHE A 467 -13.27 22.87 15.13
C PHE A 467 -13.29 21.48 14.48
N THR A 468 -14.37 21.19 13.76
CA THR A 468 -14.42 20.15 12.72
C THR A 468 -13.86 20.74 11.44
N HIS A 469 -13.06 19.98 10.70
CA HIS A 469 -12.67 20.34 9.34
C HIS A 469 -13.62 19.65 8.38
N ARG A 470 -14.31 20.42 7.53
CA ARG A 470 -15.19 19.91 6.48
C ARG A 470 -14.66 20.34 5.11
N ARG A 471 -14.59 19.40 4.18
CA ARG A 471 -14.21 19.60 2.79
C ARG A 471 -15.35 19.19 1.87
N GLN A 472 -15.64 20.02 0.88
CA GLN A 472 -16.49 19.69 -0.26
C GLN A 472 -15.65 19.76 -1.53
N LEU A 473 -15.83 18.79 -2.43
CA LEU A 473 -15.20 18.71 -3.74
C LEU A 473 -16.28 18.45 -4.78
N LEU A 474 -16.29 19.22 -5.86
CA LEU A 474 -17.18 19.05 -6.99
C LEU A 474 -16.38 19.02 -8.28
N LEU A 475 -16.45 17.90 -9.00
CA LEU A 475 -15.86 17.73 -10.32
C LEU A 475 -16.98 17.81 -11.36
N THR A 476 -16.83 18.72 -12.32
CA THR A 476 -17.74 18.87 -13.47
C THR A 476 -17.69 17.65 -14.39
N GLY A 477 -18.81 17.34 -15.07
CA GLY A 477 -18.95 16.15 -15.92
C GLY A 477 -18.03 16.13 -17.14
N ASP A 478 -17.53 17.28 -17.59
CA ASP A 478 -16.52 17.39 -18.65
C ASP A 478 -15.08 17.26 -18.12
N GLY A 479 -14.89 17.21 -16.80
CA GLY A 479 -13.59 17.12 -16.15
C GLY A 479 -12.75 18.40 -16.21
N ARG A 480 -13.31 19.53 -16.67
CA ARG A 480 -12.54 20.77 -16.90
C ARG A 480 -12.56 21.74 -15.73
N GLU A 481 -13.36 21.46 -14.71
CA GLU A 481 -13.43 22.29 -13.50
C GLU A 481 -13.58 21.43 -12.25
N LEU A 482 -12.67 21.62 -11.30
CA LEU A 482 -12.73 21.10 -9.93
C LEU A 482 -12.94 22.27 -8.97
N ARG A 483 -14.06 22.28 -8.26
CA ARG A 483 -14.36 23.26 -7.21
C ARG A 483 -14.21 22.62 -5.85
N GLY A 484 -13.74 23.39 -4.88
CA GLY A 484 -13.70 22.96 -3.49
C GLY A 484 -14.07 24.04 -2.49
N GLU A 485 -14.56 23.59 -1.35
CA GLU A 485 -14.81 24.42 -0.18
C GLU A 485 -14.25 23.72 1.05
N ASP A 486 -13.39 24.41 1.79
CA ASP A 486 -12.88 23.98 3.09
C ASP A 486 -13.48 24.87 4.19
N ALA A 487 -14.02 24.27 5.23
CA ALA A 487 -14.68 24.94 6.33
C ALA A 487 -14.19 24.42 7.68
N LEU A 488 -13.93 25.36 8.60
CA LEU A 488 -13.67 25.10 10.01
C LEU A 488 -14.93 25.42 10.79
N LEU A 489 -15.66 24.38 11.20
CA LEU A 489 -16.96 24.50 11.85
C LEU A 489 -16.80 24.37 13.36
N PRO A 490 -17.28 25.33 14.17
CA PRO A 490 -17.20 25.23 15.63
C PRO A 490 -17.90 23.96 16.16
N GLN A 491 -17.19 23.15 16.94
CA GLN A 491 -17.73 21.96 17.57
C GLN A 491 -17.13 21.73 18.96
N GLY A 492 -17.95 21.22 19.87
CA GLY A 492 -17.55 20.92 21.24
C GLY A 492 -17.77 22.09 22.21
N ARG A 493 -17.37 21.90 23.48
CA ARG A 493 -17.64 22.86 24.56
C ARG A 493 -16.55 23.94 24.71
N LYS A 494 -15.37 23.71 24.15
CA LYS A 494 -14.22 24.61 24.28
C LYS A 494 -14.33 25.71 23.23
N ARG A 495 -14.72 26.92 23.64
CA ARG A 495 -14.62 28.11 22.79
C ARG A 495 -13.16 28.55 22.74
N GLN A 496 -12.61 28.63 21.52
CA GLN A 496 -11.28 29.20 21.27
C GLN A 496 -11.29 30.68 21.66
N ALA A 497 -10.27 31.10 22.42
CA ALA A 497 -10.08 32.51 22.78
C ALA A 497 -9.15 33.14 21.74
N GLY A 498 -9.69 34.02 20.90
CA GLY A 498 -8.97 34.63 19.79
C GLY A 498 -9.11 33.88 18.47
N SER A 499 -8.30 34.27 17.49
CA SER A 499 -8.21 33.61 16.19
C SER A 499 -7.11 32.55 16.17
N THR A 500 -7.27 31.51 15.35
CA THR A 500 -6.23 30.49 15.12
C THR A 500 -5.87 30.50 13.63
N SER A 501 -4.57 30.53 13.31
CA SER A 501 -4.13 30.48 11.92
C SER A 501 -4.42 29.12 11.28
N PHE A 502 -4.78 29.11 10.01
CA PHE A 502 -4.85 27.90 9.19
C PHE A 502 -4.02 28.09 7.91
N ALA A 503 -3.60 26.97 7.34
CA ALA A 503 -2.99 26.91 6.02
C ALA A 503 -3.60 25.75 5.25
N LEU A 504 -4.17 26.05 4.09
CA LEU A 504 -4.71 25.10 3.14
C LEU A 504 -3.69 24.93 2.00
N ARG A 505 -3.18 23.71 1.82
CA ARG A 505 -2.10 23.42 0.87
C ARG A 505 -2.60 22.61 -0.31
N PHE A 506 -2.01 22.89 -1.48
CA PHE A 506 -2.12 22.10 -2.69
C PHE A 506 -0.70 21.88 -3.23
N HIS A 507 -0.11 20.73 -2.95
CA HIS A 507 1.18 20.35 -3.53
C HIS A 507 0.99 20.08 -5.01
N LEU A 508 1.81 20.70 -5.86
CA LEU A 508 1.73 20.54 -7.29
C LEU A 508 2.60 19.36 -7.74
N GLY A 509 2.13 18.65 -8.76
CA GLY A 509 2.88 17.55 -9.34
C GLY A 509 4.15 18.01 -10.05
N ASP A 510 5.02 17.06 -10.36
CA ASP A 510 6.16 17.31 -11.23
C ASP A 510 5.70 17.80 -12.61
N GLY A 511 6.44 18.73 -13.21
CA GLY A 511 6.05 19.36 -14.48
C GLY A 511 4.92 20.39 -14.39
N VAL A 512 4.48 20.79 -13.19
CA VAL A 512 3.47 21.86 -13.01
C VAL A 512 4.13 23.14 -12.53
N GLU A 513 4.14 24.15 -13.39
CA GLU A 513 4.65 25.49 -13.06
C GLU A 513 3.51 26.42 -12.66
N ALA A 514 3.65 27.09 -11.51
CA ALA A 514 2.66 28.05 -11.00
C ALA A 514 3.15 29.50 -11.05
N MET A 515 2.27 30.41 -11.49
CA MET A 515 2.53 31.84 -11.55
C MET A 515 1.34 32.62 -10.97
N VAL A 516 1.59 33.49 -9.98
CA VAL A 516 0.55 34.38 -9.41
C VAL A 516 0.17 35.42 -10.44
N THR A 517 -1.12 35.73 -10.56
CA THR A 517 -1.60 36.81 -11.44
C THR A 517 -1.58 38.16 -10.72
N ALA A 518 -1.77 39.27 -11.45
CA ALA A 518 -1.93 40.59 -10.84
C ALA A 518 -3.15 40.68 -9.90
N GLU A 519 -4.14 39.80 -10.08
CA GLU A 519 -5.30 39.69 -9.19
C GLU A 519 -4.96 38.82 -7.97
N SER A 520 -5.20 39.36 -6.78
CA SER A 520 -5.00 38.62 -5.53
C SER A 520 -5.88 37.35 -5.48
N GLY A 521 -5.30 36.25 -5.00
CA GLY A 521 -6.02 34.98 -4.88
C GLY A 521 -6.17 34.19 -6.18
N GLN A 522 -5.36 34.46 -7.20
CA GLN A 522 -5.36 33.67 -8.45
C GLN A 522 -3.95 33.30 -8.91
N ALA A 523 -3.83 32.10 -9.49
CA ALA A 523 -2.61 31.63 -10.12
C ALA A 523 -2.93 30.92 -11.45
N ILE A 524 -2.00 30.98 -12.39
CA ILE A 524 -2.01 30.18 -13.62
C ILE A 524 -1.06 29.02 -13.40
N LEU A 525 -1.49 27.82 -13.79
CA LEU A 525 -0.73 26.58 -13.76
C LEU A 525 -0.49 26.14 -15.20
N ARG A 526 0.76 25.97 -15.58
CA ARG A 526 1.16 25.41 -16.87
C ARG A 526 1.62 23.98 -16.65
N LEU A 527 0.99 23.04 -17.35
CA LEU A 527 1.36 21.63 -17.38
C LEU A 527 2.37 21.38 -18.51
N ASP A 528 3.16 20.31 -18.40
CA ASP A 528 4.16 19.93 -19.40
C ASP A 528 3.59 19.62 -20.79
N ASP A 529 2.33 19.18 -20.85
CA ASP A 529 1.63 18.94 -22.12
C ASP A 529 1.11 20.23 -22.79
N GLY A 530 1.38 21.39 -22.17
CA GLY A 530 0.94 22.70 -22.62
C GLY A 530 -0.47 23.09 -22.18
N ALA A 531 -1.20 22.22 -21.48
CA ALA A 531 -2.49 22.58 -20.90
C ALA A 531 -2.32 23.68 -19.84
N LEU A 532 -3.25 24.64 -19.84
CA LEU A 532 -3.29 25.72 -18.87
C LEU A 532 -4.48 25.52 -17.93
N TRP A 533 -4.22 25.65 -16.64
CA TRP A 533 -5.22 25.63 -15.59
C TRP A 533 -5.17 26.94 -14.80
N GLN A 534 -6.31 27.46 -14.39
CA GLN A 534 -6.42 28.61 -13.52
C GLN A 534 -6.85 28.15 -12.14
N PHE A 535 -6.09 28.53 -11.12
CA PHE A 535 -6.48 28.42 -9.72
C PHE A 535 -7.03 29.77 -9.24
N ARG A 536 -8.14 29.74 -8.49
CA ARG A 536 -8.70 30.92 -7.82
C ARG A 536 -9.17 30.53 -6.42
N CYS A 537 -9.00 31.42 -5.45
CA CYS A 537 -9.51 31.23 -4.09
C CYS A 537 -10.12 32.49 -3.47
N ARG A 538 -10.96 32.31 -2.46
CA ARG A 538 -11.49 33.36 -1.57
C ARG A 538 -11.51 32.84 -0.13
N GLY A 539 -11.35 33.74 0.84
CA GLY A 539 -11.32 33.40 2.27
C GLY A 539 -9.91 33.23 2.86
N GLY A 540 -8.86 33.60 2.12
CA GLY A 540 -7.48 33.62 2.59
C GLY A 540 -6.55 34.30 1.58
N VAL A 541 -5.28 34.40 1.93
CA VAL A 541 -4.20 34.95 1.11
C VAL A 541 -3.49 33.81 0.39
N LEU A 542 -3.41 33.88 -0.93
CA LEU A 542 -2.70 32.91 -1.77
C LEU A 542 -1.20 33.25 -1.82
N ALA A 543 -0.38 32.24 -1.61
CA ALA A 543 1.06 32.25 -1.85
C ALA A 543 1.48 31.02 -2.67
N ILE A 544 2.61 31.13 -3.37
CA ILE A 544 3.30 29.99 -3.97
C ILE A 544 4.56 29.75 -3.13
N GLU A 545 4.72 28.52 -2.65
CA GLU A 545 5.86 28.10 -1.84
C GLU A 545 6.58 26.92 -2.49
N GLU A 546 7.83 26.70 -2.09
CA GLU A 546 8.57 25.50 -2.46
C GLU A 546 7.91 24.25 -1.87
N SER A 547 7.99 23.15 -2.61
CA SER A 547 7.48 21.86 -2.18
C SER A 547 8.33 20.73 -2.75
N LEU A 548 7.90 19.49 -2.50
CA LEU A 548 8.53 18.32 -3.08
C LEU A 548 7.51 17.21 -3.30
N TRP A 549 7.88 16.28 -4.18
CA TRP A 549 7.15 15.06 -4.41
C TRP A 549 8.11 13.86 -4.41
N ILE A 550 7.69 12.73 -3.84
CA ILE A 550 8.44 11.47 -3.97
C ILE A 550 7.96 10.74 -5.22
N ASP A 551 8.87 10.57 -6.19
CA ASP A 551 8.58 9.91 -7.46
C ASP A 551 8.37 8.39 -7.33
N GLY A 552 8.10 7.73 -8.46
CA GLY A 552 7.88 6.28 -8.54
C GLY A 552 9.09 5.43 -8.12
N THR A 553 10.29 6.00 -8.10
CA THR A 553 11.54 5.35 -7.69
C THR A 553 11.92 5.63 -6.23
N GLY A 554 11.17 6.50 -5.55
CA GLY A 554 11.43 6.88 -4.17
C GLY A 554 12.36 8.09 -4.02
N ARG A 555 12.63 8.83 -5.10
CA ARG A 555 13.50 10.02 -5.06
C ARG A 555 12.68 11.29 -4.86
N PRO A 556 13.19 12.27 -4.08
CA PRO A 556 12.55 13.57 -3.95
C PRO A 556 12.78 14.40 -5.22
N VAL A 557 11.69 14.94 -5.76
CA VAL A 557 11.65 15.89 -6.86
C VAL A 557 11.18 17.23 -6.30
N ALA A 558 11.88 18.31 -6.64
CA ALA A 558 11.50 19.65 -6.21
C ALA A 558 10.27 20.11 -7.01
N THR A 559 9.24 20.57 -6.31
CA THR A 559 8.01 21.08 -6.93
C THR A 559 7.58 22.39 -6.25
N GLN A 560 6.40 22.88 -6.61
CA GLN A 560 5.77 24.04 -5.98
C GLN A 560 4.50 23.61 -5.25
N GLN A 561 3.99 24.47 -4.37
CA GLN A 561 2.67 24.33 -3.78
C GLN A 561 1.93 25.65 -3.77
N LEU A 562 0.61 25.58 -3.90
CA LEU A 562 -0.26 26.71 -3.60
C LEU A 562 -0.64 26.64 -2.13
N VAL A 563 -0.47 27.74 -1.41
CA VAL A 563 -0.83 27.83 0.01
C VAL A 563 -1.81 28.97 0.21
N VAL A 564 -2.99 28.65 0.77
CA VAL A 564 -3.99 29.64 1.16
C VAL A 564 -3.95 29.79 2.68
N ILE A 565 -3.48 30.94 3.14
CA ILE A 565 -3.28 31.24 4.57
C ILE A 565 -4.40 32.14 5.06
N GLY A 566 -4.91 31.88 6.26
CA GLY A 566 -5.90 32.73 6.90
C GLY A 566 -6.00 32.46 8.40
N GLU A 567 -7.02 33.07 9.00
CA GLU A 567 -7.32 32.89 10.41
C GLU A 567 -8.78 32.47 10.61
N THR A 568 -9.03 31.55 11.54
CA THR A 568 -10.38 31.20 11.98
C THR A 568 -10.71 31.93 13.28
N PRO A 569 -11.74 32.80 13.31
CA PRO A 569 -12.31 33.28 14.56
C PRO A 569 -13.11 32.16 15.24
N ALA A 570 -13.63 32.43 16.44
CA ALA A 570 -14.44 31.49 17.21
C ALA A 570 -15.72 31.02 16.48
N GLY A 571 -16.22 31.80 15.51
CA GLY A 571 -17.38 31.46 14.67
C GLY A 571 -17.07 30.50 13.52
N GLY A 572 -15.81 30.16 13.28
CA GLY A 572 -15.37 29.35 12.15
C GLY A 572 -14.87 30.17 10.97
N ALA A 573 -14.38 29.48 9.94
CA ALA A 573 -13.87 30.07 8.71
C ALA A 573 -14.26 29.20 7.50
N HIS A 574 -14.31 29.83 6.34
CA HIS A 574 -14.64 29.20 5.07
C HIS A 574 -13.67 29.69 3.98
N VAL A 575 -13.16 28.75 3.19
CA VAL A 575 -12.30 29.01 2.03
C VAL A 575 -12.92 28.31 0.84
N SER A 576 -13.17 29.06 -0.24
CA SER A 576 -13.63 28.50 -1.52
C SER A 576 -12.51 28.59 -2.54
N TRP A 577 -12.35 27.57 -3.35
CA TRP A 577 -11.31 27.50 -4.37
C TRP A 577 -11.79 26.73 -5.61
N ALA A 578 -11.15 26.98 -6.75
CA ALA A 578 -11.43 26.27 -7.98
C ALA A 578 -10.18 26.14 -8.86
N PHE A 579 -10.00 24.97 -9.45
CA PHE A 579 -9.12 24.72 -10.59
C PHE A 579 -10.00 24.65 -11.84
N LYS A 580 -9.71 25.47 -12.85
CA LYS A 580 -10.44 25.48 -14.11
C LYS A 580 -9.49 25.44 -15.29
N ARG A 581 -9.67 24.47 -16.19
CA ARG A 581 -8.90 24.36 -17.42
C ARG A 581 -9.24 25.54 -18.35
N ALA A 582 -8.21 26.20 -18.88
CA ALA A 582 -8.37 27.20 -19.91
C ALA A 582 -8.82 26.53 -21.22
N LEU A 583 -9.58 27.28 -22.04
CA LEU A 583 -10.15 26.79 -23.30
C LEU A 583 -9.09 26.54 -24.36
#